data_AF-X1D134-F1
#
_entry.id   AF-X1D134-F1
#
_cell.length_a   1.000
_cell.length_b   1.000
_cell.length_c   1.000
_cell.angle_alpha   90.00
_cell.angle_beta   90.00
_cell.angle_gamma   90.00
#
_symmetry.space_group_name_H-M   'P 1'
#
loop_
_entity.id
_entity.type
_entity.pdbx_description
1 polymer ?
#
loop_
_entity_poly.entity_id
_entity_poly.type
_entity_poly.pdbx_seq_one_letter_code
_entity_poly.pdbx_strand_id
1 'polypeptide(L)'
;GSAYHPTTKFTDKNLVIADTFVYIVGAIDLAGNEKNSTALTVSFTPGDIIECKISLEASWNLFSLPLIPDDNSIEVILADMMENFTIVLSYEDDTWLSYIPGIPSEYNSLTHMDDGIGYWILMTAADTLTVYGLELPGPGELPPVYDVYEGWNLIGFKELYPMEINAYIATIPGFVRASSVCYGWDATVQEYEMVYLAGYPINVGELYEALFYPGQGYWLYLTDDANIAPP
;
A
#
# COMPACT_ATOMS: atom_id res chain seq x y z
N GLY A 1 42.90 12.16 -21.34
CA GLY A 1 42.37 12.89 -20.18
C GLY A 1 41.08 12.24 -19.78
N SER A 2 40.95 11.79 -18.54
CA SER A 2 39.71 11.22 -18.02
C SER A 2 38.66 12.33 -17.89
N ALA A 3 37.52 12.17 -18.55
CA ALA A 3 36.38 13.06 -18.38
C ALA A 3 35.81 12.86 -16.97
N TYR A 4 35.72 13.92 -16.19
CA TYR A 4 35.02 13.91 -14.92
C TYR A 4 33.51 13.95 -15.21
N HIS A 5 32.77 12.96 -14.71
CA HIS A 5 31.31 12.93 -14.84
C HIS A 5 30.70 13.43 -13.53
N PRO A 6 30.25 14.69 -13.45
CA PRO A 6 29.62 15.19 -12.23
C PRO A 6 28.28 14.49 -11.99
N THR A 7 28.05 14.03 -10.77
CA THR A 7 26.72 13.60 -10.32
C THR A 7 25.87 14.84 -10.11
N THR A 8 24.90 15.08 -10.99
CA THR A 8 24.05 16.29 -10.97
C THR A 8 22.68 16.07 -10.37
N LYS A 9 22.35 14.84 -9.96
CA LYS A 9 21.07 14.46 -9.36
C LYS A 9 21.30 13.54 -8.17
N PHE A 10 20.53 13.75 -7.11
CA PHE A 10 20.47 12.90 -5.93
C PHE A 10 19.00 12.67 -5.58
N THR A 11 18.66 11.44 -5.21
CA THR A 11 17.34 11.06 -4.73
C THR A 11 17.53 10.36 -3.40
N ASP A 12 16.96 10.92 -2.35
CA ASP A 12 16.85 10.23 -1.06
C ASP A 12 15.59 9.35 -1.08
N LYS A 13 15.75 8.07 -0.77
CA LYS A 13 14.65 7.08 -0.70
C LYS A 13 14.29 6.70 0.73
N ASN A 14 15.00 7.26 1.71
CA ASN A 14 14.86 6.94 3.13
C ASN A 14 14.24 8.10 3.90
N LEU A 15 13.37 8.88 3.25
CA LEU A 15 12.61 9.93 3.91
C LEU A 15 11.57 9.27 4.81
N VAL A 16 11.51 9.69 6.07
CA VAL A 16 10.53 9.23 7.04
C VAL A 16 9.69 10.43 7.48
N ILE A 17 8.38 10.26 7.62
CA ILE A 17 7.50 11.31 8.12
C ILE A 17 7.87 11.68 9.56
N ALA A 18 7.67 12.96 9.90
CA ALA A 18 8.05 13.60 11.17
C ALA A 18 9.56 13.85 11.37
N ASP A 19 10.41 13.40 10.44
CA ASP A 19 11.84 13.74 10.44
C ASP A 19 12.14 15.01 9.65
N THR A 20 13.22 15.68 10.05
CA THR A 20 13.79 16.83 9.32
C THR A 20 15.11 16.41 8.69
N PHE A 21 15.16 16.49 7.36
CA PHE A 21 16.35 16.16 6.58
C PHE A 21 17.06 17.45 6.15
N VAL A 22 18.39 17.44 6.29
CA VAL A 22 19.24 18.56 5.89
C VAL A 22 20.19 18.09 4.80
N TYR A 23 20.03 18.66 3.61
CA TYR A 23 20.88 18.35 2.47
C TYR A 23 21.89 19.44 2.22
N ILE A 24 23.15 19.04 2.04
CA ILE A 24 24.26 19.91 1.65
C ILE A 24 24.87 19.32 0.39
N VAL A 25 24.82 20.08 -0.71
CA VAL A 25 25.49 19.71 -1.96
C VAL A 25 26.89 20.32 -1.96
N GLY A 26 27.92 19.49 -2.12
CA GLY A 26 29.32 19.91 -2.28
C GLY A 26 29.81 19.76 -3.72
N ALA A 27 30.66 20.67 -4.16
CA ALA A 27 31.41 20.57 -5.42
C ALA A 27 32.90 20.49 -5.11
N ILE A 28 33.62 19.58 -5.77
CA ILE A 28 35.07 19.42 -5.65
C ILE A 28 35.69 19.64 -7.03
N ASP A 29 36.72 20.49 -7.11
CA ASP A 29 37.46 20.70 -8.36
C ASP A 29 38.58 19.67 -8.56
N LEU A 30 39.23 19.68 -9.73
CA LEU A 30 40.32 18.76 -10.05
C LEU A 30 41.58 18.95 -9.18
N ALA A 31 41.70 20.09 -8.48
CA ALA A 31 42.77 20.38 -7.55
C ALA A 31 42.42 19.96 -6.11
N GLY A 32 41.22 19.42 -5.88
CA GLY A 32 40.74 18.99 -4.57
C GLY A 32 40.14 20.10 -3.71
N ASN A 33 39.84 21.27 -4.28
CA ASN A 33 39.16 22.34 -3.54
C ASN A 33 37.67 22.02 -3.45
N GLU A 34 37.13 22.04 -2.23
CA GLU A 34 35.71 21.78 -1.97
C GLU A 34 34.95 23.09 -1.71
N LYS A 35 33.71 23.17 -2.21
CA LYS A 35 32.76 24.21 -1.84
C LYS A 35 31.37 23.62 -1.64
N ASN A 36 30.78 23.93 -0.49
CA ASN A 36 29.44 23.50 -0.14
C ASN A 36 28.40 24.59 -0.46
N SER A 37 27.21 24.15 -0.82
CA SER A 37 26.00 24.96 -0.95
C SER A 37 25.43 25.34 0.43
N THR A 38 24.43 26.22 0.43
CA THR A 38 23.62 26.47 1.63
C THR A 38 22.76 25.24 1.92
N ALA A 39 22.63 24.90 3.21
CA ALA A 39 21.79 23.79 3.65
C ALA A 39 20.34 24.01 3.20
N LEU A 40 19.77 23.01 2.51
CA LEU A 40 18.34 22.94 2.24
C LEU A 40 17.71 22.06 3.32
N THR A 41 16.73 22.62 4.03
CA THR A 41 15.96 21.88 5.04
C THR A 41 14.65 21.42 4.42
N VAL A 42 14.36 20.13 4.53
CA VAL A 42 13.09 19.53 4.14
C VAL A 42 12.52 18.85 5.38
N SER A 43 11.31 19.24 5.77
CA SER A 43 10.57 18.64 6.88
C SER A 43 9.32 18.00 6.31
N PHE A 44 9.04 16.76 6.69
CA PHE A 44 7.76 16.12 6.46
C PHE A 44 7.02 16.11 7.79
N THR A 45 5.88 16.78 7.86
CA THR A 45 5.00 16.79 9.03
C THR A 45 3.90 15.75 8.87
N PRO A 46 3.47 15.06 9.95
CA PRO A 46 2.23 14.28 9.92
C PRO A 46 1.08 15.15 9.41
N GLY A 47 0.43 14.72 8.32
CA GLY A 47 -0.59 15.50 7.61
C GLY A 47 -0.13 16.11 6.28
N ASP A 48 1.12 15.93 5.86
CA ASP A 48 1.52 16.25 4.49
C ASP A 48 1.02 15.19 3.50
N ILE A 49 0.40 15.63 2.41
CA ILE A 49 0.01 14.76 1.30
C ILE A 49 1.27 14.28 0.58
N ILE A 50 1.42 12.97 0.51
CA ILE A 50 2.49 12.28 -0.21
C ILE A 50 1.92 11.44 -1.36
N GLU A 51 2.78 10.99 -2.26
CA GLU A 51 2.40 10.09 -3.35
C GLU A 51 2.95 8.67 -3.11
N CYS A 52 2.15 7.66 -3.44
CA CYS A 52 2.55 6.25 -3.50
C CYS A 52 2.19 5.68 -4.88
N LYS A 53 3.08 4.85 -5.44
CA LYS A 53 2.89 4.24 -6.77
C LYS A 53 2.71 2.75 -6.65
N ILE A 54 1.63 2.24 -7.24
CA ILE A 54 1.25 0.84 -7.24
C ILE A 54 1.28 0.35 -8.68
N SER A 55 2.18 -0.59 -8.97
CA SER A 55 2.23 -1.23 -10.28
C SER A 55 1.11 -2.26 -10.39
N LEU A 56 0.30 -2.17 -11.44
CA LEU A 56 -0.76 -3.12 -11.76
C LEU A 56 -0.43 -3.82 -13.08
N GLU A 57 -0.46 -5.15 -13.06
CA GLU A 57 -0.25 -5.97 -14.25
C GLU A 57 -1.49 -5.99 -15.15
N ALA A 58 -1.36 -6.43 -16.39
CA ALA A 58 -2.55 -6.72 -17.19
C ALA A 58 -3.34 -7.89 -16.57
N SER A 59 -4.66 -7.96 -16.77
CA SER A 59 -5.57 -8.91 -16.12
C SER A 59 -5.86 -8.56 -14.66
N TRP A 60 -6.23 -9.55 -13.83
CA TRP A 60 -6.65 -9.32 -12.45
C TRP A 60 -5.48 -8.94 -11.56
N ASN A 61 -5.69 -7.90 -10.77
CA ASN A 61 -4.82 -7.51 -9.66
C ASN A 61 -5.66 -7.44 -8.39
N LEU A 62 -5.04 -7.78 -7.26
CA LEU A 62 -5.59 -7.55 -5.92
C LEU A 62 -4.71 -6.52 -5.22
N PHE A 63 -5.23 -5.32 -5.06
CA PHE A 63 -4.47 -4.18 -4.56
C PHE A 63 -5.19 -3.50 -3.39
N SER A 64 -4.49 -2.57 -2.75
CA SER A 64 -5.04 -1.74 -1.67
C SER A 64 -4.38 -0.37 -1.66
N LEU A 65 -4.85 0.53 -0.81
CA LEU A 65 -4.30 1.88 -0.67
C LEU A 65 -3.34 1.95 0.53
N PRO A 66 -2.03 2.19 0.32
CA PRO A 66 -1.05 2.36 1.40
C PRO A 66 -1.13 3.71 2.13
N LEU A 67 -1.97 4.62 1.64
CA LEU A 67 -2.17 5.97 2.16
C LEU A 67 -3.66 6.17 2.43
N ILE A 68 -3.97 6.99 3.44
CA ILE A 68 -5.32 7.51 3.69
C ILE A 68 -5.58 8.56 2.59
N PRO A 69 -6.47 8.32 1.63
CA PRO A 69 -6.70 9.27 0.55
C PRO A 69 -7.19 10.61 1.07
N ASP A 70 -6.73 11.72 0.49
CA ASP A 70 -7.26 13.05 0.77
C ASP A 70 -8.66 13.24 0.15
N ASP A 71 -8.87 12.64 -1.02
CA ASP A 71 -10.17 12.44 -1.68
C ASP A 71 -10.31 10.95 -2.02
N ASN A 72 -11.23 10.27 -1.33
CA ASN A 72 -11.46 8.84 -1.47
C ASN A 72 -12.44 8.50 -2.61
N SER A 73 -12.88 9.45 -3.43
CA SER A 73 -13.71 9.17 -4.59
C SER A 73 -12.99 8.22 -5.56
N ILE A 74 -13.66 7.13 -5.97
CA ILE A 74 -13.08 6.16 -6.91
C ILE A 74 -12.72 6.80 -8.27
N GLU A 75 -13.48 7.81 -8.69
CA GLU A 75 -13.21 8.55 -9.93
C GLU A 75 -11.94 9.42 -9.82
N VAL A 76 -11.64 9.91 -8.62
CA VAL A 76 -10.44 10.71 -8.35
C VAL A 76 -9.22 9.81 -8.25
N ILE A 77 -9.32 8.72 -7.50
CA ILE A 77 -8.22 7.75 -7.31
C ILE A 77 -7.82 7.11 -8.64
N LEU A 78 -8.79 6.70 -9.47
CA LEU A 78 -8.51 6.00 -10.72
C LEU A 78 -8.40 6.92 -11.95
N ALA A 79 -8.43 8.25 -11.76
CA ALA A 79 -8.52 9.24 -12.84
C ALA A 79 -7.51 9.02 -13.98
N ASP A 80 -6.27 8.71 -13.63
CA ASP A 80 -5.16 8.56 -14.58
C ASP A 80 -5.19 7.24 -15.37
N MET A 81 -6.05 6.28 -14.98
CA MET A 81 -6.11 4.95 -15.59
C MET A 81 -7.52 4.54 -16.05
N MET A 82 -8.44 5.48 -16.17
CA MET A 82 -9.84 5.24 -16.57
C MET A 82 -10.00 4.51 -17.92
N GLU A 83 -8.97 4.49 -18.78
CA GLU A 83 -8.97 3.78 -20.06
C GLU A 83 -8.31 2.38 -19.99
N ASN A 84 -7.64 2.05 -18.88
CA ASN A 84 -6.76 0.88 -18.73
C ASN A 84 -7.33 -0.24 -17.85
N PHE A 85 -8.59 -0.14 -17.40
CA PHE A 85 -9.29 -1.21 -16.70
C PHE A 85 -10.76 -1.33 -17.15
N THR A 86 -11.37 -2.48 -16.84
CA THR A 86 -12.77 -2.77 -17.19
C THR A 86 -13.71 -2.71 -16.00
N ILE A 87 -13.27 -3.16 -14.83
CA ILE A 87 -14.09 -3.23 -13.62
C ILE A 87 -13.19 -3.21 -12.38
N VAL A 88 -13.69 -2.57 -11.32
CA VAL A 88 -13.16 -2.67 -9.96
C VAL A 88 -14.22 -3.31 -9.07
N LEU A 89 -13.81 -4.22 -8.18
CA LEU A 89 -14.68 -4.88 -7.22
C LEU A 89 -14.10 -4.74 -5.80
N SER A 90 -14.99 -4.61 -4.82
CA SER A 90 -14.69 -4.72 -3.39
C SER A 90 -15.65 -5.72 -2.75
N TYR A 91 -15.32 -6.23 -1.57
CA TYR A 91 -16.17 -7.11 -0.78
C TYR A 91 -16.23 -6.62 0.67
N GLU A 92 -17.39 -6.09 1.04
CA GLU A 92 -17.64 -5.42 2.31
C GLU A 92 -19.03 -5.83 2.80
N ASP A 93 -19.20 -6.04 4.11
CA ASP A 93 -20.47 -6.42 4.73
C ASP A 93 -21.19 -7.57 4.00
N ASP A 94 -20.45 -8.67 3.77
CA ASP A 94 -20.88 -9.85 3.02
C ASP A 94 -21.38 -9.59 1.58
N THR A 95 -21.08 -8.41 1.02
CA THR A 95 -21.64 -7.93 -0.24
C THR A 95 -20.55 -7.51 -1.21
N TRP A 96 -20.73 -7.87 -2.49
CA TRP A 96 -19.87 -7.41 -3.57
C TRP A 96 -20.30 -6.02 -4.03
N LEU A 97 -19.33 -5.10 -4.04
CA LEU A 97 -19.47 -3.77 -4.64
C LEU A 97 -18.71 -3.71 -5.96
N SER A 98 -19.20 -2.92 -6.92
CA SER A 98 -18.57 -2.82 -8.23
C SER A 98 -18.57 -1.41 -8.78
N TYR A 99 -17.52 -1.10 -9.53
CA TYR A 99 -17.38 0.11 -10.33
C TYR A 99 -16.97 -0.25 -11.77
N ILE A 100 -17.72 0.26 -12.73
CA ILE A 100 -17.43 0.17 -14.17
C ILE A 100 -17.33 1.59 -14.73
N PRO A 101 -16.23 1.97 -15.39
CA PRO A 101 -16.08 3.31 -15.93
C PRO A 101 -17.03 3.54 -17.11
N GLY A 102 -17.58 4.75 -17.21
CA GLY A 102 -18.38 5.20 -18.34
C GLY A 102 -19.85 4.72 -18.39
N ILE A 103 -20.32 3.98 -17.38
CA ILE A 103 -21.76 3.70 -17.20
C ILE A 103 -22.39 4.71 -16.23
N PRO A 104 -23.73 4.90 -16.26
CA PRO A 104 -24.39 5.78 -15.30
C PRO A 104 -24.12 5.40 -13.84
N SER A 105 -23.86 6.41 -13.00
CA SER A 105 -23.42 6.25 -11.61
C SER A 105 -24.39 5.43 -10.75
N GLU A 106 -25.68 5.43 -11.05
CA GLU A 106 -26.70 4.64 -10.33
C GLU A 106 -26.52 3.13 -10.47
N TYR A 107 -25.69 2.66 -11.40
CA TYR A 107 -25.33 1.25 -11.56
C TYR A 107 -24.02 0.88 -10.86
N ASN A 108 -23.26 1.85 -10.36
CA ASN A 108 -22.05 1.60 -9.59
C ASN A 108 -22.38 1.60 -8.10
N SER A 109 -22.07 0.50 -7.43
CA SER A 109 -22.23 0.36 -5.97
C SER A 109 -20.94 0.71 -5.22
N LEU A 110 -19.77 0.54 -5.85
CA LEU A 110 -18.50 1.01 -5.34
C LEU A 110 -18.26 2.44 -5.82
N THR A 111 -18.23 3.40 -4.90
CA THR A 111 -18.11 4.84 -5.21
C THR A 111 -16.93 5.51 -4.52
N HIS A 112 -16.36 4.85 -3.51
CA HIS A 112 -15.21 5.33 -2.76
C HIS A 112 -14.19 4.19 -2.64
N MET A 113 -12.93 4.55 -2.43
CA MET A 113 -11.88 3.60 -2.08
C MET A 113 -11.12 4.13 -0.87
N ASP A 114 -11.16 3.38 0.21
CA ASP A 114 -10.58 3.71 1.50
C ASP A 114 -9.37 2.82 1.79
N ASP A 115 -8.51 3.28 2.68
CA ASP A 115 -7.44 2.45 3.20
C ASP A 115 -7.98 1.32 4.10
N GLY A 116 -7.18 0.27 4.27
CA GLY A 116 -7.58 -0.94 5.02
C GLY A 116 -8.52 -1.89 4.25
N ILE A 117 -9.01 -1.50 3.07
CA ILE A 117 -9.86 -2.33 2.20
C ILE A 117 -9.06 -2.85 1.00
N GLY A 118 -9.35 -4.07 0.58
CA GLY A 118 -8.79 -4.68 -0.63
C GLY A 118 -9.69 -4.48 -1.85
N TYR A 119 -9.07 -4.34 -3.03
CA TYR A 119 -9.77 -4.11 -4.28
C TYR A 119 -9.28 -5.07 -5.35
N TRP A 120 -10.22 -5.70 -6.05
CA TRP A 120 -9.94 -6.37 -7.31
C TRP A 120 -10.08 -5.39 -8.46
N ILE A 121 -9.12 -5.38 -9.38
CA ILE A 121 -9.22 -4.60 -10.62
C ILE A 121 -8.84 -5.48 -11.81
N LEU A 122 -9.69 -5.45 -12.83
CA LEU A 122 -9.42 -6.12 -14.10
C LEU A 122 -8.81 -5.12 -15.08
N MET A 123 -7.49 -5.13 -15.18
CA MET A 123 -6.73 -4.27 -16.09
C MET A 123 -6.77 -4.78 -17.53
N THR A 124 -6.97 -3.89 -18.49
CA THR A 124 -6.88 -4.20 -19.93
C THR A 124 -5.43 -4.12 -20.43
N ALA A 125 -4.58 -3.34 -19.75
CA ALA A 125 -3.14 -3.24 -19.95
C ALA A 125 -2.45 -2.94 -18.62
N ALA A 126 -1.19 -3.35 -18.46
CA ALA A 126 -0.42 -2.99 -17.27
C ALA A 126 -0.24 -1.47 -17.18
N ASP A 127 -0.36 -0.93 -15.96
CA ASP A 127 -0.27 0.51 -15.69
C ASP A 127 0.20 0.77 -14.24
N THR A 128 0.42 2.04 -13.88
CA THR A 128 0.80 2.44 -12.53
C THR A 128 -0.25 3.37 -11.93
N LEU A 129 -0.89 2.93 -10.85
CA LEU A 129 -1.75 3.78 -10.03
C LEU A 129 -0.89 4.70 -9.18
N THR A 130 -1.19 6.00 -9.20
CA THR A 130 -0.60 6.96 -8.26
C THR A 130 -1.66 7.38 -7.25
N VAL A 131 -1.43 7.04 -5.99
CA VAL A 131 -2.31 7.39 -4.86
C VAL A 131 -1.71 8.59 -4.15
N TYR A 132 -2.52 9.60 -3.90
CA TYR A 132 -2.17 10.75 -3.07
C TYR A 132 -2.90 10.65 -1.74
N GLY A 133 -2.21 10.94 -0.64
CA GLY A 133 -2.84 10.85 0.68
C GLY A 133 -1.87 11.02 1.84
N LEU A 134 -2.38 10.74 3.03
CA LEU A 134 -1.63 10.81 4.29
C LEU A 134 -1.16 9.42 4.71
N GLU A 135 0.07 9.30 5.20
CA GLU A 135 0.52 8.05 5.83
C GLU A 135 -0.19 7.84 7.17
N LEU A 136 -0.24 8.90 7.98
CA LEU A 136 -0.90 8.93 9.29
C LEU A 136 -2.03 9.96 9.27
N PRO A 137 -3.09 9.73 10.06
CA PRO A 137 -4.19 10.67 10.18
C PRO A 137 -3.72 12.00 10.78
N GLY A 138 -4.56 13.02 10.66
CA GLY A 138 -4.18 14.39 11.03
C GLY A 138 -3.85 14.53 12.52
N PRO A 139 -3.15 15.60 12.93
CA PRO A 139 -2.83 15.84 14.33
C PRO A 139 -4.08 15.83 15.23
N GLY A 140 -4.11 14.91 16.21
CA GLY A 140 -5.21 14.75 17.16
C GLY A 140 -6.25 13.71 16.77
N GLU A 141 -6.11 13.08 15.61
CA GLU A 141 -6.90 11.93 15.19
C GLU A 141 -6.27 10.63 15.70
N LEU A 142 -7.10 9.62 15.91
CA LEU A 142 -6.64 8.29 16.31
C LEU A 142 -6.08 7.56 15.08
N PRO A 143 -5.05 6.70 15.25
CA PRO A 143 -4.62 5.79 14.19
C PRO A 143 -5.80 4.98 13.63
N PRO A 144 -5.77 4.61 12.34
CA PRO A 144 -6.82 3.79 11.74
C PRO A 144 -7.02 2.46 12.48
N VAL A 145 -8.28 2.06 12.60
CA VAL A 145 -8.67 0.75 13.11
C VAL A 145 -9.69 0.19 12.13
N TYR A 146 -9.43 -0.99 11.59
CA TYR A 146 -10.30 -1.66 10.62
C TYR A 146 -10.99 -2.83 11.31
N ASP A 147 -12.31 -2.79 11.35
CA ASP A 147 -13.09 -3.92 11.82
C ASP A 147 -13.06 -5.04 10.78
N VAL A 148 -12.88 -6.27 11.25
CA VAL A 148 -12.88 -7.48 10.43
C VAL A 148 -13.78 -8.51 11.11
N TYR A 149 -14.63 -9.16 10.36
CA TYR A 149 -15.72 -9.97 10.90
C TYR A 149 -15.45 -11.46 10.73
N GLU A 150 -16.18 -12.29 11.48
CA GLU A 150 -16.23 -13.73 11.22
C GLU A 150 -16.57 -13.99 9.74
N GLY A 151 -15.80 -14.86 9.09
CA GLY A 151 -15.92 -15.14 7.67
C GLY A 151 -14.84 -14.45 6.84
N TRP A 152 -15.13 -14.22 5.55
CA TRP A 152 -14.18 -13.66 4.60
C TRP A 152 -14.17 -12.14 4.65
N ASN A 153 -12.99 -11.56 4.77
CA ASN A 153 -12.75 -10.13 4.71
C ASN A 153 -11.78 -9.85 3.56
N LEU A 154 -12.11 -8.86 2.73
CA LEU A 154 -11.20 -8.38 1.70
C LEU A 154 -10.43 -7.17 2.24
N ILE A 155 -9.24 -7.43 2.80
CA ILE A 155 -8.46 -6.44 3.53
C ILE A 155 -7.38 -5.80 2.66
N GLY A 156 -7.06 -4.55 2.98
CA GLY A 156 -5.96 -3.79 2.40
C GLY A 156 -4.78 -3.67 3.34
N PHE A 157 -3.57 -3.70 2.77
CA PHE A 157 -2.35 -3.42 3.51
C PHE A 157 -2.00 -1.94 3.45
N LYS A 158 -2.09 -1.30 4.61
CA LYS A 158 -2.03 0.15 4.79
C LYS A 158 -0.68 0.60 5.35
N GLU A 159 0.41 0.18 4.71
CA GLU A 159 1.79 0.58 5.06
C GLU A 159 2.62 0.83 3.80
N LEU A 160 3.61 1.72 3.91
CA LEU A 160 4.51 2.07 2.80
C LEU A 160 5.69 1.13 2.63
N TYR A 161 5.92 0.24 3.60
CA TYR A 161 7.01 -0.72 3.58
C TYR A 161 6.50 -2.13 3.88
N PRO A 162 7.16 -3.18 3.35
CA PRO A 162 6.79 -4.55 3.68
C PRO A 162 6.85 -4.78 5.19
N MET A 163 5.85 -5.47 5.73
CA MET A 163 5.73 -5.73 7.15
C MET A 163 5.40 -7.20 7.40
N GLU A 164 5.95 -7.75 8.47
CA GLU A 164 5.57 -9.08 8.93
C GLU A 164 4.10 -9.09 9.35
N ILE A 165 3.39 -10.13 8.95
CA ILE A 165 1.94 -10.15 9.05
C ILE A 165 1.49 -10.20 10.50
N ASN A 166 2.13 -11.00 11.37
CA ASN A 166 1.79 -11.02 12.79
C ASN A 166 2.02 -9.68 13.50
N ALA A 167 2.90 -8.82 12.98
CA ALA A 167 3.02 -7.44 13.41
C ALA A 167 1.82 -6.60 12.94
N TYR A 168 1.45 -6.70 11.65
CA TYR A 168 0.33 -5.94 11.09
C TYR A 168 -1.03 -6.30 11.71
N ILE A 169 -1.30 -7.60 11.90
CA ILE A 169 -2.55 -8.09 12.51
C ILE A 169 -2.42 -8.41 14.01
N ALA A 170 -1.48 -7.76 14.71
CA ALA A 170 -1.16 -8.07 16.10
C ALA A 170 -2.36 -7.93 17.06
N THR A 171 -3.31 -7.05 16.74
CA THR A 171 -4.54 -6.81 17.50
C THR A 171 -5.56 -7.94 17.37
N ILE A 172 -5.47 -8.77 16.33
CA ILE A 172 -6.32 -9.97 16.22
C ILE A 172 -5.90 -10.98 17.31
N PRO A 173 -6.82 -11.45 18.16
CA PRO A 173 -6.49 -12.38 19.22
C PRO A 173 -5.80 -13.64 18.68
N GLY A 174 -4.75 -14.10 19.36
CA GLY A 174 -3.94 -15.22 18.88
C GLY A 174 -4.72 -16.53 18.65
N PHE A 175 -5.80 -16.76 19.40
CA PHE A 175 -6.66 -17.93 19.20
C PHE A 175 -7.48 -17.86 17.90
N VAL A 176 -7.87 -16.65 17.48
CA VAL A 176 -8.55 -16.41 16.19
C VAL A 176 -7.54 -16.64 15.06
N ARG A 177 -6.36 -16.01 15.15
CA ARG A 177 -5.28 -16.16 14.15
C ARG A 177 -4.87 -17.61 13.91
N ALA A 178 -4.82 -18.43 14.97
CA ALA A 178 -4.45 -19.84 14.89
C ALA A 178 -5.42 -20.69 14.04
N SER A 179 -6.66 -20.23 13.82
CA SER A 179 -7.69 -20.92 13.03
C SER A 179 -8.09 -20.15 11.77
N SER A 180 -7.34 -19.09 11.44
CA SER A 180 -7.60 -18.19 10.31
C SER A 180 -6.69 -18.54 9.13
N VAL A 181 -7.10 -18.15 7.92
CA VAL A 181 -6.28 -18.29 6.71
C VAL A 181 -6.21 -16.96 5.97
N CYS A 182 -5.08 -16.69 5.34
CA CYS A 182 -4.89 -15.51 4.52
C CYS A 182 -4.40 -15.92 3.13
N TYR A 183 -4.87 -15.21 2.11
CA TYR A 183 -4.46 -15.40 0.72
C TYR A 183 -4.12 -14.07 0.07
N GLY A 184 -2.99 -14.04 -0.61
CA GLY A 184 -2.63 -12.98 -1.56
C GLY A 184 -2.92 -13.42 -2.99
N TRP A 185 -2.69 -12.50 -3.92
CA TRP A 185 -2.81 -12.76 -5.35
C TRP A 185 -1.52 -12.35 -6.06
N ASP A 186 -0.92 -13.29 -6.79
CA ASP A 186 0.18 -12.97 -7.69
C ASP A 186 -0.39 -12.62 -9.06
N ALA A 187 -0.40 -11.31 -9.36
CA ALA A 187 -0.89 -10.81 -10.64
C ALA A 187 0.00 -11.19 -11.83
N THR A 188 1.26 -11.57 -11.62
CA THR A 188 2.15 -11.94 -12.72
C THR A 188 1.83 -13.33 -13.28
N VAL A 189 1.43 -14.26 -12.41
CA VAL A 189 1.03 -15.63 -12.80
C VAL A 189 -0.48 -15.87 -12.73
N GLN A 190 -1.25 -14.92 -12.19
CA GLN A 190 -2.71 -14.98 -12.05
C GLN A 190 -3.16 -16.15 -11.15
N GLU A 191 -2.47 -16.33 -10.02
CA GLU A 191 -2.76 -17.39 -9.06
C GLU A 191 -2.84 -16.87 -7.62
N TYR A 192 -3.63 -17.54 -6.79
CA TYR A 192 -3.66 -17.28 -5.35
C TYR A 192 -2.44 -17.86 -4.66
N GLU A 193 -1.86 -17.09 -3.73
CA GLU A 193 -0.81 -17.54 -2.84
C GLU A 193 -1.34 -17.64 -1.41
N MET A 194 -1.10 -18.76 -0.74
CA MET A 194 -1.41 -18.88 0.67
C MET A 194 -0.40 -18.11 1.50
N VAL A 195 -0.91 -17.23 2.35
CA VAL A 195 -0.13 -16.38 3.24
C VAL A 195 -0.33 -16.87 4.68
N TYR A 196 0.73 -17.41 5.29
CA TYR A 196 0.63 -18.10 6.58
C TYR A 196 0.53 -17.11 7.74
N LEU A 197 -0.61 -17.15 8.46
CA LEU A 197 -0.84 -16.32 9.66
C LEU A 197 -0.22 -16.90 10.93
N ALA A 198 -0.08 -18.22 11.02
CA ALA A 198 0.46 -18.90 12.19
C ALA A 198 1.38 -20.04 11.78
N GLY A 199 2.59 -20.07 12.35
CA GLY A 199 3.45 -21.25 12.48
C GLY A 199 3.49 -22.21 11.30
N TYR A 200 4.42 -21.94 10.38
CA TYR A 200 5.03 -22.82 9.37
C TYR A 200 4.56 -24.29 9.27
N PRO A 201 4.36 -24.87 8.07
CA PRO A 201 4.51 -26.31 7.89
C PRO A 201 5.98 -26.70 8.07
N ILE A 202 6.32 -27.06 9.31
CA ILE A 202 7.51 -27.66 9.97
C ILE A 202 8.55 -28.47 9.12
N ASN A 203 8.89 -28.13 7.87
CA ASN A 203 9.75 -28.99 7.03
C ASN A 203 10.93 -28.33 6.31
N VAL A 204 11.27 -27.07 6.58
CA VAL A 204 12.53 -26.49 6.11
C VAL A 204 12.99 -25.53 7.19
N GLY A 205 14.17 -25.74 7.75
CA GLY A 205 14.69 -25.03 8.94
C GLY A 205 14.99 -23.53 8.76
N GLU A 206 14.17 -22.82 8.00
CA GLU A 206 14.23 -21.37 7.80
C GLU A 206 12.84 -20.80 8.13
N LEU A 207 12.81 -19.88 9.10
CA LEU A 207 11.63 -19.07 9.39
C LEU A 207 11.37 -18.20 8.17
N TYR A 208 10.43 -18.61 7.31
CA TYR A 208 9.94 -17.71 6.27
C TYR A 208 8.92 -16.81 6.96
N GLU A 209 9.30 -15.56 7.18
CA GLU A 209 8.40 -14.52 7.65
C GLU A 209 7.48 -14.17 6.49
N ALA A 210 6.20 -14.52 6.60
CA ALA A 210 5.22 -14.08 5.62
C ALA A 210 5.06 -12.56 5.76
N LEU A 211 5.25 -11.84 4.65
CA LEU A 211 5.17 -10.39 4.60
C LEU A 211 3.91 -9.95 3.89
N PHE A 212 3.31 -8.87 4.35
CA PHE A 212 2.48 -8.03 3.50
C PHE A 212 3.34 -6.99 2.78
N TYR A 213 2.94 -6.65 1.56
CA TYR A 213 3.65 -5.71 0.70
C TYR A 213 2.78 -4.50 0.37
N PRO A 214 3.36 -3.29 0.34
CA PRO A 214 2.65 -2.05 -0.01
C PRO A 214 1.90 -2.18 -1.32
N GLY A 215 0.64 -1.75 -1.31
CA GLY A 215 -0.23 -1.74 -2.49
C GLY A 215 -0.89 -3.09 -2.78
N GLN A 216 -0.70 -4.13 -1.96
CA GLN A 216 -1.37 -5.41 -2.14
C GLN A 216 -2.63 -5.52 -1.26
N GLY A 217 -3.67 -6.17 -1.78
CA GLY A 217 -4.84 -6.60 -1.01
C GLY A 217 -4.74 -8.08 -0.66
N TYR A 218 -5.52 -8.51 0.34
CA TYR A 218 -5.53 -9.90 0.82
C TYR A 218 -6.93 -10.35 1.20
N TRP A 219 -7.19 -11.64 1.00
CA TRP A 219 -8.35 -12.31 1.57
C TRP A 219 -7.98 -12.88 2.94
N LEU A 220 -8.66 -12.41 3.98
CA LEU A 220 -8.50 -12.87 5.35
C LEU A 220 -9.78 -13.56 5.81
N TYR A 221 -9.70 -14.86 6.11
CA TYR A 221 -10.79 -15.58 6.75
C TYR A 221 -10.59 -15.63 8.26
N LEU A 222 -11.57 -15.20 9.04
CA LEU A 222 -11.57 -15.25 10.49
C LEU A 222 -12.66 -16.18 11.04
N THR A 223 -12.43 -16.70 12.26
CA THR A 223 -13.40 -17.52 12.99
C THR A 223 -14.21 -16.76 14.03
N ASP A 224 -13.88 -15.50 14.28
CA ASP A 224 -14.57 -14.59 15.18
C ASP A 224 -14.27 -13.15 14.74
N ASP A 225 -15.15 -12.21 15.07
CA ASP A 225 -14.94 -10.77 14.86
C ASP A 225 -13.69 -10.26 15.59
N ALA A 226 -12.98 -9.32 14.97
CA ALA A 226 -11.80 -8.68 15.49
C ALA A 226 -11.61 -7.28 14.87
N ASN A 227 -10.46 -6.66 15.14
CA ASN A 227 -10.00 -5.48 14.43
C ASN A 227 -8.50 -5.57 14.14
N ILE A 228 -8.09 -4.82 13.13
CA ILE A 228 -6.70 -4.60 12.74
C ILE A 228 -6.39 -3.13 13.04
N ALA A 229 -5.44 -2.88 13.94
CA ALA A 229 -4.84 -1.56 14.12
C ALA A 229 -3.35 -1.67 13.75
N PRO A 230 -2.96 -1.20 12.55
CA PRO A 230 -1.56 -1.17 12.14
C PRO A 230 -0.71 -0.34 13.11
N PRO A 231 0.59 -0.68 13.28
CA PRO A 231 1.47 -0.07 14.27
C PRO A 231 1.85 1.39 14.02
#